data_AF-A0A511AAR3-F1
#
_entry.id   AF-A0A511AAR3-F1
#
_cell.length_a   1.000
_cell.length_b   1.000
_cell.length_c   1.000
_cell.angle_alpha   90.00
_cell.angle_beta   90.00
_cell.angle_gamma   90.00
#
_symmetry.space_group_name_H-M   'P 1'
#
loop_
_entity.id
_entity.type
_entity.pdbx_description
1 polymer ?
#
loop_
_entity_poly.entity_id
_entity_poly.type
_entity_poly.pdbx_seq_one_letter_code
_entity_poly.pdbx_strand_id
1 'polypeptide(L)' 'MFELCLTNNVMPFVVLDDEKADYFRGLAEYADEPELLRDTFRYFQDVYYARFETFIPRG' A
#
# COMPACT_ATOMS: atom_id res chain seq x y z
N MET A 1 -3.77 -9.60 10.55
CA MET A 1 -3.60 -8.17 10.16
C MET A 1 -4.31 -7.90 8.84
N PHE A 2 -3.99 -8.61 7.75
CA PHE A 2 -4.59 -8.35 6.43
C PHE A 2 -6.09 -8.69 6.30
N GLU A 3 -6.56 -9.79 6.90
CA GLU A 3 -8.00 -10.13 6.91
C GLU A 3 -8.84 -9.02 7.53
N LEU A 4 -8.39 -8.43 8.65
CA LEU A 4 -9.07 -7.32 9.30
C LEU A 4 -9.17 -6.09 8.38
N CYS A 5 -8.12 -5.78 7.61
CA CYS A 5 -8.17 -4.70 6.62
C CYS A 5 -9.26 -4.97 5.57
N LEU A 6 -9.28 -6.18 5.02
CA LEU A 6 -10.27 -6.60 4.01
C LEU A 6 -11.70 -6.55 4.56
N THR A 7 -11.94 -7.01 5.79
CA THR A 7 -13.25 -6.92 6.45
C THR A 7 -13.72 -5.47 6.63
N ASN A 8 -12.80 -4.50 6.71
CA ASN A 8 -13.11 -3.08 6.83
C ASN A 8 -13.03 -2.33 5.49
N ASN A 9 -13.00 -3.03 4.36
CA ASN A 9 -12.90 -2.45 3.02
C ASN A 9 -11.63 -1.58 2.82
N VAL A 10 -10.54 -1.93 3.51
CA VAL A 10 -9.22 -1.30 3.37
C VAL A 10 -8.30 -2.23 2.61
N MET A 11 -7.74 -1.77 1.49
CA MET A 11 -6.76 -2.54 0.75
C MET A 11 -5.42 -2.56 1.49
N PRO A 12 -4.91 -3.74 1.89
CA PRO A 12 -3.59 -3.85 2.46
C PRO A 12 -2.51 -3.71 1.39
N PHE A 13 -1.27 -3.51 1.86
CA PHE A 13 -0.10 -3.44 1.03
C PHE A 13 1.12 -4.00 1.76
N VAL A 14 2.18 -4.28 1.02
CA VAL A 14 3.48 -4.73 1.56
C VAL A 14 4.58 -3.89 0.93
N VAL A 15 5.45 -3.32 1.76
CA VAL A 15 6.65 -2.62 1.29
C VAL A 15 7.74 -3.66 1.05
N LEU A 16 8.16 -3.81 -0.20
CA LEU A 16 9.25 -4.73 -0.57
C LEU A 16 10.60 -4.09 -0.23
N ASP A 17 11.62 -4.92 0.02
CA ASP A 17 12.95 -4.43 0.40
C ASP A 17 13.55 -3.47 -0.62
N ASP A 18 13.38 -3.77 -1.91
CA ASP A 18 13.87 -2.95 -3.02
C ASP A 18 13.18 -1.57 -3.11
N GLU A 19 12.02 -1.42 -2.48
CA GLU A 19 11.14 -0.24 -2.59
C GLU A 19 11.03 0.51 -1.25
N LYS A 20 11.75 0.04 -0.21
CA LYS A 20 11.80 0.69 1.11
C LYS A 20 12.29 2.12 1.04
N ALA A 21 13.21 2.42 0.12
CA ALA A 21 13.75 3.76 -0.05
C ALA A 21 12.65 4.76 -0.42
N ASP A 22 11.76 4.40 -1.34
CA ASP A 22 10.62 5.24 -1.74
C ASP A 22 9.63 5.43 -0.60
N TYR A 23 9.35 4.38 0.16
CA TYR A 23 8.51 4.47 1.36
C TYR A 23 9.08 5.43 2.41
N PHE A 24 10.37 5.32 2.73
CA PHE A 24 11.01 6.20 3.72
C PHE A 24 11.10 7.65 3.22
N ARG A 25 11.36 7.85 1.92
CA ARG A 25 11.33 9.19 1.31
C ARG A 25 9.94 9.82 1.45
N GLY A 26 8.88 9.10 1.08
CA GLY A 26 7.51 9.60 1.22
C GLY A 26 7.15 9.96 2.67
N LEU A 27 7.65 9.21 3.66
CA LEU A 27 7.48 9.57 5.07
C LEU A 27 8.24 10.85 5.47
N ALA A 28 9.47 10.99 5.00
CA ALA A 28 10.31 12.15 5.32
C ALA A 28 9.77 13.44 4.71
N GLU A 29 9.21 13.36 3.50
CA GLU A 29 8.70 14.50 2.73
C GLU A 29 7.20 14.75 2.96
N TYR A 30 6.52 13.94 3.77
CA TYR A 30 5.06 14.00 3.94
C TYR A 30 4.51 15.38 4.34
N ALA A 31 5.27 16.17 5.09
CA ALA A 31 4.86 17.50 5.52
C ALA A 31 4.72 18.48 4.35
N ASP A 32 5.56 18.31 3.33
CA ASP A 32 5.66 19.21 2.18
C ASP A 32 5.00 18.61 0.92
N GLU A 33 5.12 17.29 0.72
CA GLU A 33 4.62 16.55 -0.45
C GLU A 33 3.86 15.26 -0.02
N PRO A 34 2.67 15.38 0.60
CA PRO A 34 1.90 14.21 1.05
C PRO A 34 1.44 13.30 -0.10
N GLU A 35 1.34 13.82 -1.31
CA GLU A 35 0.98 13.08 -2.53
C GLU A 35 2.00 11.97 -2.82
N LEU A 36 3.29 12.20 -2.58
CA LEU A 36 4.34 11.20 -2.83
C LEU A 36 4.09 9.93 -2.02
N LEU A 37 3.75 10.08 -0.73
CA LEU A 37 3.46 8.95 0.14
C LEU A 37 2.16 8.25 -0.25
N ARG A 38 1.14 9.01 -0.67
CA ARG A 38 -0.15 8.45 -1.12
C ARG A 38 0.02 7.63 -2.40
N ASP A 39 0.80 8.12 -3.35
CA ASP A 39 1.10 7.42 -4.59
C ASP A 39 1.92 6.17 -4.31
N THR A 40 2.90 6.27 -3.40
CA THR A 40 3.69 5.12 -2.93
C THR A 40 2.80 4.04 -2.30
N PHE A 41 1.84 4.42 -1.45
CA PHE A 41 0.87 3.46 -0.91
C PHE A 41 -0.01 2.83 -1.98
N ARG A 42 -0.49 3.61 -2.94
CA ARG A 42 -1.33 3.10 -4.02
C ARG A 42 -0.58 2.10 -4.89
N TYR A 43 0.67 2.40 -5.22
CA TYR A 43 1.52 1.47 -5.93
C TYR A 43 1.66 0.13 -5.18
N PHE A 44 1.94 0.14 -3.88
CA PHE A 44 2.04 -1.11 -3.11
C PHE A 44 0.70 -1.86 -2.97
N GLN A 45 -0.42 -1.13 -2.95
CA GLN A 45 -1.76 -1.72 -2.98
C GLN A 45 -2.04 -2.42 -4.32
N ASP A 46 -1.65 -1.80 -5.44
CA ASP A 46 -1.79 -2.39 -6.77
C ASP A 46 -0.93 -3.66 -6.91
N VAL A 47 0.30 -3.63 -6.38
CA VAL A 47 1.18 -4.81 -6.31
C VAL A 47 0.56 -5.92 -5.46
N TYR A 48 -0.03 -5.59 -4.32
CA TYR A 48 -0.74 -6.56 -3.49
C TYR A 48 -1.94 -7.15 -4.23
N TYR A 49 -2.76 -6.30 -4.85
CA TYR A 49 -3.94 -6.73 -5.62
C TYR A 49 -3.54 -7.70 -6.73
N ALA A 50 -2.54 -7.37 -7.54
CA ALA A 50 -2.09 -8.20 -8.65
C ALA A 50 -1.63 -9.61 -8.21
N ARG A 51 -1.09 -9.73 -6.99
CA ARG A 51 -0.60 -11.01 -6.44
C ARG A 51 -1.67 -11.82 -5.73
N PHE A 52 -2.65 -11.16 -5.12
CA PHE A 52 -3.60 -11.78 -4.19
C PHE A 52 -5.07 -11.56 -4.57
N GLU A 53 -5.35 -11.13 -5.80
CA GLU A 53 -6.71 -10.85 -6.29
C GLU A 53 -7.72 -11.96 -5.94
N THR A 54 -7.31 -13.22 -6.03
CA THR A 54 -8.17 -14.38 -5.74
C THR A 54 -8.63 -14.47 -4.29
N PHE A 55 -7.95 -13.78 -3.37
CA PHE A 55 -8.25 -13.74 -1.94
C PHE A 55 -8.99 -12.46 -1.53
N ILE A 56 -9.18 -11.51 -2.46
CA ILE A 56 -9.89 -10.27 -2.18
C ILE A 56 -11.39 -10.53 -2.33
N PRO A 57 -12.20 -10.30 -1.27
CA PRO A 57 -13.65 -10.46 -1.35
C PRO A 57 -14.22 -9.55 -2.43
N ARG A 58 -15.00 -10.10 -3.37
CA ARG A 58 -15.82 -9.31 -4.29
C ARG A 58 -17.13 -9.00 -3.58
N GLY A 59 -17.31 -7.72 -3.22
CA GLY A 59 -18.54 -7.22 -2.62
C GLY A 59 -19.75 -7.33 -3.56
#